data_AF-W1YBN6-F1
#
_entry.id   AF-W1YBN6-F1
#
_cell.length_a   1.000
_cell.length_b   1.000
_cell.length_c   1.000
_cell.angle_alpha   90.00
_cell.angle_beta   90.00
_cell.angle_gamma   90.00
#
_symmetry.space_group_name_H-M   'P 1'
#
loop_
_entity.id
_entity.type
_entity.pdbx_description
1 polymer ?
#
loop_
_entity_poly.entity_id
_entity_poly.type
_entity_poly.pdbx_seq_one_letter_code
_entity_poly.pdbx_strand_id
1 'polypeptide(L)' 'DHSQAMHELFPQVRRIRVKNSGHWVHSDQPAVFVQVLAAFLSRCQDDPS' A
#
# COMPACT_ATOMS: atom_id res chain seq x y z
N ASP A 1 -9.52 -14.72 -8.62
CA ASP A 1 -9.08 -13.56 -7.83
C ASP A 1 -7.55 -13.61 -7.74
N HIS A 2 -6.84 -12.52 -8.04
CA HIS A 2 -5.37 -12.48 -8.04
C HIS A 2 -4.78 -12.31 -6.63
N SER A 3 -5.63 -12.06 -5.62
CA SER A 3 -5.19 -11.85 -4.24
C SER A 3 -4.38 -13.02 -3.70
N GLN A 4 -4.81 -14.26 -3.94
CA GLN A 4 -4.12 -15.46 -3.42
C GLN A 4 -2.71 -15.59 -4.00
N ALA A 5 -2.57 -15.54 -5.33
CA ALA A 5 -1.27 -15.61 -6.00
C ALA A 5 -0.32 -14.47 -5.56
N MET A 6 -0.86 -13.28 -5.27
CA MET A 6 -0.05 -12.17 -4.77
C MET A 6 0.48 -12.42 -3.35
N HIS A 7 -0.30 -13.04 -2.46
CA HIS A 7 0.19 -13.37 -1.12
C HIS A 7 1.20 -14.53 -1.13
N GLU A 8 1.04 -15.50 -2.03
CA GLU A 8 2.00 -16.60 -2.19
C GLU A 8 3.37 -16.08 -2.66
N LEU A 9 3.40 -15.15 -3.61
CA LEU A 9 4.64 -14.57 -4.14
C LEU A 9 5.21 -13.45 -3.27
N PHE A 10 4.35 -12.70 -2.59
CA PHE A 10 4.72 -11.54 -1.78
C PHE A 10 4.01 -11.63 -0.42
N PRO A 11 4.56 -12.38 0.55
CA PRO A 11 3.89 -12.64 1.83
C PRO A 11 3.49 -11.40 2.62
N GLN A 12 4.21 -10.28 2.41
CA GLN A 12 3.95 -9.00 3.08
C GLN A 12 3.06 -8.04 2.27
N VAL A 13 2.50 -8.47 1.13
CA VAL A 13 1.66 -7.63 0.27
C VAL A 13 0.42 -7.15 1.02
N ARG A 14 0.06 -5.89 0.81
CA ARG A 14 -1.17 -5.31 1.35
C ARG A 14 -1.94 -4.60 0.26
N ARG A 15 -3.22 -4.94 0.10
CA ARG A 15 -4.12 -4.24 -0.81
C ARG A 15 -4.85 -3.12 -0.08
N ILE A 16 -4.62 -1.88 -0.49
CA ILE A 16 -5.24 -0.69 0.10
C ILE A 16 -6.17 -0.06 -0.93
N ARG A 17 -7.42 0.19 -0.54
CA ARG A 17 -8.37 0.93 -1.37
C ARG A 17 -8.45 2.37 -0.87
N VAL A 18 -8.01 3.31 -1.69
CA VAL A 18 -8.22 4.74 -1.45
C VAL A 18 -9.61 5.11 -2.00
N LYS A 19 -10.47 5.66 -1.14
CA LYS A 19 -11.80 6.13 -1.56
C LYS A 19 -11.67 7.51 -2.20
N ASN A 20 -12.64 7.87 -3.03
CA ASN A 20 -12.73 9.19 -3.70
C ASN A 20 -11.52 9.52 -4.58
N SER A 21 -10.90 8.49 -5.17
CA SER A 21 -9.81 8.65 -6.14
C SER A 21 -10.17 7.93 -7.43
N GLY A 22 -9.91 8.58 -8.55
CA GLY A 22 -9.97 8.00 -9.88
C GLY A 22 -8.66 7.31 -10.22
N HIS A 23 -8.10 7.65 -11.38
CA HIS A 23 -6.88 7.03 -11.88
C HIS A 23 -5.62 7.52 -11.13
N TRP A 24 -5.61 8.78 -10.67
CA TRP A 24 -4.43 9.42 -10.09
C TRP A 24 -4.57 9.61 -8.58
N VAL A 25 -4.36 8.52 -7.83
CA VAL A 25 -4.54 8.49 -6.36
C VAL A 25 -3.73 9.56 -5.61
N HIS A 26 -2.53 9.90 -6.09
CA HIS A 26 -1.67 10.88 -5.44
C HIS A 26 -2.13 12.33 -5.68
N SER A 27 -2.85 12.60 -6.78
CA SER A 27 -3.42 13.92 -7.09
C SER A 27 -4.79 14.10 -6.45
N ASP A 28 -5.63 13.06 -6.50
CA ASP A 28 -6.98 13.11 -5.96
C ASP A 28 -7.00 13.07 -4.43
N GLN A 29 -6.10 12.28 -3.83
CA GLN A 29 -6.06 12.02 -2.38
C GLN A 29 -4.62 12.12 -1.84
N PRO A 30 -3.96 13.30 -1.97
CA PRO A 30 -2.53 13.47 -1.65
C PRO A 30 -2.20 13.13 -0.19
N ALA A 31 -3.03 13.56 0.76
CA ALA A 31 -2.81 13.30 2.18
C ALA A 31 -2.91 11.81 2.53
N VAL A 32 -3.86 11.08 1.91
CA VAL A 32 -4.02 9.63 2.14
C VAL A 32 -2.86 8.87 1.49
N PHE A 33 -2.45 9.28 0.29
CA PHE A 33 -1.31 8.68 -0.40
C PHE A 33 -0.02 8.78 0.44
N VAL A 34 0.30 9.96 0.97
CA VAL A 34 1.49 10.15 1.83
C VAL A 34 1.41 9.31 3.10
N GLN A 35 0.24 9.21 3.75
CA GLN A 35 0.05 8.36 4.93
C GLN A 35 0.31 6.88 4.64
N VAL A 36 -0.18 6.40 3.49
CA VAL A 36 0.04 5.01 3.06
C VAL A 36 1.53 4.74 2.83
N LEU A 37 2.24 5.68 2.19
CA LEU A 37 3.67 5.56 1.94
C LEU A 37 4.47 5.61 3.26
N ALA A 38 4.16 6.53 4.16
CA ALA A 38 4.80 6.62 5.47
C ALA A 38 4.64 5.32 6.26
N ALA A 39 3.42 4.79 6.34
CA ALA A 39 3.16 3.52 7.01
C ALA A 39 3.88 2.35 6.32
N PHE A 40 4.07 2.39 4.99
CA PHE A 40 4.85 1.38 4.27
C PHE A 40 6.33 1.43 4.66
N LEU A 41 6.94 2.62 4.64
CA LEU A 41 8.35 2.79 4.97
C LEU A 41 8.65 2.46 6.44
N SER A 42 7.78 2.83 7.39
CA SER A 42 7.98 2.48 8.80
C SER A 42 8.07 0.96 9.01
N ARG A 43 7.25 0.17 8.31
CA ARG A 43 7.33 -1.30 8.39
C ARG A 43 8.62 -1.88 7.80
N CYS A 44 9.21 -1.22 6.79
CA CYS A 44 10.51 -1.62 6.26
C CYS A 44 11.66 -1.29 7.21
N GLN A 45 11.47 -0.30 8.08
CA GLN A 45 12.47 0.09 9.09
C GLN A 45 12.44 -0.84 10.30
N ASP A 46 11.28 -1.43 10.60
CA ASP A 46 11.08 -2.36 11.71
C ASP A 46 11.38 -3.83 11.37
N ASP A 47 11.93 -4.13 10.17
CA ASP A 47 12.32 -5.48 9.78
C ASP A 47 13.71 -5.82 10.36
N PRO A 48 13.81 -6.65 11.42
CA PRO A 48 15.08 -7.09 11.96
C PRO A 48 15.54 -8.29 11.12
N SER A 49 16.05 -8.03 9.92
CA SER A 49 16.95 -9.01 9.28
C SER A 49 18.22 -9.16 10.11
#